data_AF-A0A957QY86-F1
#
_entry.id   AF-A0A957QY86-F1
#
_cell.length_a   1.000
_cell.length_b   1.000
_cell.length_c   1.000
_cell.angle_alpha   90.00
_cell.angle_beta   90.00
_cell.angle_gamma   90.00
#
_symmetry.space_group_name_H-M   'P 1'
#
loop_
_entity.id
_entity.type
_entity.pdbx_description
1 polymer ?
#
loop_
_entity_poly.entity_id
_entity_poly.type
_entity_poly.pdbx_seq_one_letter_code
_entity_poly.pdbx_strand_id
1 'polypeptide(L)' 'PAAATYRFTATMDDGLRVWVDGALVIDSWTDSQVHSLSADRSL' A
#
# COMPACT_ATOMS: atom_id res chain seq x y z
N PRO A 1 -5.23 15.25 -18.33
CA PRO A 1 -5.99 14.12 -17.71
C PRO A 1 -6.55 14.55 -16.35
N ALA A 2 -7.79 14.19 -16.02
CA ALA A 2 -8.31 14.38 -14.67
C ALA A 2 -7.63 13.37 -13.73
N ALA A 3 -7.27 13.79 -12.52
CA ALA A 3 -6.67 12.89 -11.54
C ALA A 3 -7.64 11.74 -11.22
N ALA A 4 -7.11 10.51 -11.14
CA ALA A 4 -7.88 9.32 -10.80
C ALA A 4 -7.40 8.77 -9.45
N THR A 5 -8.34 8.29 -8.63
CA THR A 5 -8.01 7.63 -7.36
C THR A 5 -7.94 6.13 -7.57
N TYR A 6 -6.81 5.54 -7.23
CA TYR A 6 -6.54 4.11 -7.25
C TYR A 6 -6.52 3.56 -5.84
N ARG A 7 -7.01 2.32 -5.67
CA ARG A 7 -6.89 1.57 -4.42
C ARG A 7 -5.83 0.49 -4.57
N PHE A 8 -4.85 0.51 -3.67
CA PHE A 8 -3.82 -0.50 -3.57
C PHE A 8 -4.17 -1.42 -2.40
N THR A 9 -4.27 -2.72 -2.65
CA THR A 9 -4.49 -3.73 -1.62
C THR A 9 -3.30 -4.68 -1.61
N ALA A 10 -2.76 -4.94 -0.42
CA ALA A 10 -1.70 -5.90 -0.20
C ALA A 10 -2.14 -6.91 0.86
N THR A 11 -1.81 -8.18 0.64
CA THR A 11 -1.86 -9.24 1.65
C THR A 11 -0.44 -9.72 1.86
N MET A 12 0.03 -9.74 3.10
CA MET A 12 1.40 -10.10 3.45
C MET A 12 1.49 -10.84 4.78
N ASP A 13 2.61 -11.53 4.96
CA ASP A 13 3.12 -12.18 6.17
C ASP A 13 4.66 -12.20 5.98
N ASP A 14 5.50 -11.42 6.67
CA ASP A 14 5.26 -10.41 7.71
C ASP A 14 5.00 -8.99 7.15
N GLY A 15 6.01 -8.12 7.19
CA GLY A 15 5.91 -6.72 6.83
C GLY A 15 6.07 -6.43 5.34
N LEU A 16 5.42 -5.37 4.87
CA LEU A 16 5.47 -4.85 3.50
C LEU A 16 5.45 -3.31 3.48
N ARG A 17 6.13 -2.76 2.47
CA ARG A 17 5.97 -1.36 2.04
C ARG A 17 5.64 -1.29 0.55
N VAL A 18 4.77 -0.36 0.17
CA VAL A 18 4.40 -0.07 -1.23
C VAL A 18 4.75 1.37 -1.55
N TRP A 19 5.54 1.57 -2.60
CA TRP A 19 5.81 2.89 -3.17
C TRP A 19 5.21 3.00 -4.56
N VAL A 20 4.62 4.15 -4.86
CA VAL A 20 4.12 4.52 -6.19
C VAL A 20 4.71 5.87 -6.53
N ASP A 21 5.45 5.95 -7.64
CA ASP A 21 6.14 7.17 -8.09
C ASP A 21 6.99 7.84 -7.01
N GLY A 22 7.65 7.03 -6.18
CA GLY A 22 8.50 7.48 -5.07
C GLY A 22 7.75 7.89 -3.80
N ALA A 23 6.42 7.94 -3.80
CA ALA A 23 5.61 8.18 -2.60
C ALA A 23 5.28 6.86 -1.90
N LEU A 24 5.46 6.81 -0.57
CA LEU A 24 5.09 5.67 0.27
C LEU A 24 3.57 5.64 0.48
N VAL A 25 2.92 4.58 0.01
CA VAL A 25 1.45 4.41 0.00
C VAL A 25 0.98 3.46 1.10
N ILE A 26 1.72 2.36 1.33
CA ILE A 26 1.50 1.45 2.47
C ILE A 26 2.83 1.30 3.21
N ASP A 27 2.83 1.49 4.53
CA ASP A 27 3.97 1.24 5.40
C ASP A 27 3.56 0.36 6.58
N SER A 28 3.83 -0.94 6.47
CA SER A 28 3.63 -1.91 7.54
C SER A 28 4.86 -2.79 7.64
N TRP A 29 5.95 -2.24 8.18
CA TRP A 29 7.23 -2.92 8.28
C TRP A 29 7.48 -3.47 9.69
N THR A 30 6.68 -4.47 10.07
CA THR A 30 6.78 -5.18 11.35
C THR A 30 6.62 -6.68 11.13
N ASP A 31 7.14 -7.47 12.08
CA ASP A 31 6.80 -8.90 12.24
C ASP A 31 5.29 -9.05 12.52
N SER A 32 4.59 -9.92 11.79
CA SER A 32 3.14 -10.07 11.87
C SER A 32 2.62 -11.26 11.06
N GLN A 33 1.58 -11.93 11.56
CA GLN A 33 0.86 -12.94 10.77
C GLN A 33 0.18 -12.37 9.52
N VAL A 34 -0.27 -13.27 8.63
CA VAL A 34 -1.05 -12.92 7.44
C VAL A 34 -2.17 -11.91 7.72
N HIS A 35 -2.08 -10.78 7.04
CA HIS A 35 -3.11 -9.74 7.10
C HIS A 35 -3.16 -8.96 5.78
N SER A 36 -4.23 -8.18 5.61
CA SER A 36 -4.43 -7.34 4.43
C SER A 36 -4.56 -5.88 4.82
N LEU A 37 -3.90 -5.01 4.04
CA LEU A 37 -4.04 -3.56 4.12
C LEU A 37 -4.52 -2.99 2.79
N SER A 38 -5.18 -1.84 2.84
CA SER A 38 -5.55 -1.09 1.65
C SER A 38 -5.32 0.40 1.85
N ALA A 39 -4.88 1.08 0.80
CA ALA A 39 -4.67 2.52 0.79
C ALA A 39 -5.09 3.10 -0.57
N ASP A 40 -5.68 4.30 -0.52
CA ASP A 40 -6.10 5.04 -1.72
C ASP A 40 -5.05 6.10 -2.08
N ARG A 41 -4.72 6.19 -3.38
CA ARG A 41 -3.78 7.18 -3.92
C ARG A 41 -4.34 7.81 -5.19
N SER A 42 -4.45 9.14 -5.18
CA SER A 42 -4.75 9.92 -6.39
C SER A 42 -3.48 10.11 -7.23
N LEU A 43 -3.58 9.79 -8.52
CA LEU A 43 -2.53 9.94 -9.54
C LEU A 43 -3.00 10.86 -10.67
#